data_AF-A0A561WV82-F1
#
_entry.id   AF-A0A561WV82-F1
#
_cell.length_a   1.000
_cell.length_b   1.000
_cell.length_c   1.000
_cell.angle_alpha   90.00
_cell.angle_beta   90.00
_cell.angle_gamma   90.00
#
_symmetry.space_group_name_H-M   'P 1'
#
loop_
_entity.id
_entity.type
_entity.pdbx_description
1 polymer ?
#
loop_
_entity_poly.entity_id
_entity_poly.type
_entity_poly.pdbx_seq_one_letter_code
_entity_poly.pdbx_strand_id
1 'polypeptide(L)'
;MTRQKSFKSRVRTRMDKTGESYTAARRHLLADAVAAEPPTAAPAEATPPAPGSGAAQADRISDALLRERTGRGWDEWFVLLDEWGAVQRTHTETARWLVTAHEVPGWWAQTVTVGYEQARGLRAPGQRRGGGWEAGGSRTVAVPVDRLFEAFSDEGLRRRWLPDVAIRVRTATRPKTFRADWEGGPTRIVVGFAPKGDTKATVTVVHEKLTDAEQAAALKAYWRERLAALKQLLESGEAGR
;
A
#
# COMPACT_ATOMS: atom_id res chain seq x y z
N MET A 1 -1.37 -8.26 32.33
CA MET A 1 -1.15 -9.59 31.71
C MET A 1 -0.78 -9.40 30.24
N THR A 2 0.33 -9.97 29.77
CA THR A 2 0.85 -9.72 28.41
C THR A 2 0.06 -10.50 27.35
N ARG A 3 -0.06 -9.94 26.13
CA ARG A 3 -0.72 -10.58 24.97
C ARG A 3 -0.18 -12.00 24.66
N GLN A 4 1.09 -12.26 24.97
CA GLN A 4 1.71 -13.59 24.88
C GLN A 4 1.08 -14.64 25.80
N LYS A 5 0.63 -14.25 27.01
CA LYS A 5 -0.06 -15.18 27.93
C LYS A 5 -1.43 -15.60 27.39
N SER A 6 -2.17 -14.68 26.76
CA SER A 6 -3.50 -14.97 26.22
C SER A 6 -3.47 -15.83 24.95
N PHE A 7 -2.42 -15.73 24.14
CA PHE A 7 -2.26 -16.58 22.95
C PHE A 7 -1.83 -18.01 23.32
N LYS A 8 -0.85 -18.17 24.21
CA LYS A 8 -0.45 -19.51 24.72
C LYS A 8 -1.61 -20.23 25.40
N SER A 9 -2.47 -19.50 26.10
CA SER A 9 -3.71 -20.06 26.67
C SER A 9 -4.65 -20.58 25.58
N ARG A 10 -4.86 -19.82 24.49
CA ARG A 10 -5.72 -20.22 23.37
C ARG A 10 -5.18 -21.44 22.61
N VAL A 11 -3.87 -21.53 22.44
CA VAL A 11 -3.22 -22.72 21.86
C VAL A 11 -3.48 -23.94 22.74
N ARG A 12 -3.27 -23.84 24.06
CA ARG A 12 -3.54 -24.94 25.00
C ARG A 12 -5.01 -25.36 25.00
N THR A 13 -5.94 -24.41 25.07
CA THR A 13 -7.38 -24.70 25.00
C THR A 13 -7.77 -25.44 23.71
N ARG A 14 -7.16 -25.12 22.57
CA ARG A 14 -7.39 -25.85 21.32
C ARG A 14 -6.78 -27.24 21.36
N MET A 15 -5.55 -27.38 21.86
CA MET A 15 -4.90 -28.69 22.03
C MET A 15 -5.77 -29.61 22.89
N ASP A 16 -6.26 -29.11 24.02
CA ASP A 16 -7.13 -29.87 24.94
C ASP A 16 -8.45 -30.27 24.25
N LYS A 17 -8.96 -29.43 23.35
CA LYS A 17 -10.21 -29.67 22.62
C LYS A 17 -10.08 -30.61 21.42
N THR A 18 -8.91 -30.67 20.77
CA THR A 18 -8.73 -31.32 19.46
C THR A 18 -7.73 -32.47 19.47
N GLY A 19 -6.95 -32.65 20.55
CA GLY A 19 -5.86 -33.62 20.61
C GLY A 19 -4.69 -33.31 19.68
N GLU A 20 -4.69 -32.14 19.03
CA GLU A 20 -3.65 -31.69 18.12
C GLU A 20 -2.34 -31.40 18.87
N SER A 21 -1.19 -31.68 18.24
CA SER A 21 0.10 -31.25 18.76
C SER A 21 0.20 -29.72 18.81
N TYR A 22 1.00 -29.19 19.74
CA TYR A 22 1.16 -27.74 19.94
C TYR A 22 1.44 -26.98 18.63
N THR A 23 2.26 -27.58 17.76
CA THR A 23 2.63 -27.01 16.46
C THR A 23 1.46 -26.96 15.48
N ALA A 24 0.59 -27.99 15.47
CA ALA A 24 -0.60 -28.05 14.62
C ALA A 24 -1.67 -27.06 15.12
N ALA A 25 -1.98 -27.09 16.42
CA ALA A 25 -2.93 -26.17 17.04
C ALA A 25 -2.52 -24.70 16.87
N ARG A 26 -1.22 -24.42 16.99
CA ARG A 26 -0.64 -23.08 16.75
C ARG A 26 -0.74 -22.69 15.28
N ARG A 27 -0.48 -23.59 14.33
CA ARG A 27 -0.57 -23.31 12.89
C ARG A 27 -2.01 -22.95 12.48
N HIS A 28 -3.00 -23.66 12.99
CA HIS A 28 -4.41 -23.38 12.69
C HIS A 28 -4.86 -22.04 13.26
N LEU A 29 -4.53 -21.74 14.52
CA LEU A 29 -4.87 -20.44 15.13
C LEU A 29 -4.16 -19.26 14.44
N LEU A 30 -3.00 -19.48 13.82
CA LEU A 30 -2.29 -18.47 13.04
C LEU A 30 -2.88 -18.31 11.62
N ALA A 31 -3.29 -19.39 10.96
CA ALA A 31 -3.98 -19.32 9.67
C ALA A 31 -5.34 -18.61 9.82
N ASP A 32 -6.06 -18.90 10.90
CA ASP A 32 -7.30 -18.22 11.25
C ASP A 32 -7.05 -16.76 11.63
N ALA A 33 -5.98 -16.42 12.35
CA ALA A 33 -5.65 -15.01 12.65
C ALA A 33 -5.23 -14.20 11.40
N VAL A 34 -4.63 -14.84 10.40
CA VAL A 34 -4.32 -14.24 9.09
C VAL A 34 -5.57 -14.07 8.23
N ALA A 35 -6.61 -14.89 8.45
CA ALA A 35 -7.86 -14.87 7.70
C ALA A 35 -9.02 -14.10 8.39
N ALA A 36 -9.00 -13.95 9.72
CA ALA A 36 -10.14 -13.53 10.53
C ALA A 36 -10.08 -12.11 11.10
N GLU A 37 -9.16 -11.25 10.67
CA GLU A 37 -9.23 -9.81 11.02
C GLU A 37 -9.85 -8.98 9.89
N PRO A 38 -11.15 -8.62 9.97
CA PRO A 38 -11.69 -7.45 9.28
C PRO A 38 -11.12 -6.16 9.92
N PRO A 39 -11.09 -5.04 9.17
CA PRO A 39 -10.37 -3.84 9.58
C PRO A 39 -11.17 -3.10 10.65
N THR A 40 -10.82 -3.26 11.93
CA THR A 40 -11.38 -2.42 13.00
C THR A 40 -10.29 -1.87 13.91
N ALA A 41 -10.26 -0.53 13.95
CA ALA A 41 -9.53 0.38 14.83
C ALA A 41 -8.00 0.45 14.65
N ALA A 42 -7.60 0.99 13.49
CA ALA A 42 -6.45 1.90 13.46
C ALA A 42 -6.74 3.11 14.40
N PRO A 43 -5.75 3.69 15.09
CA PRO A 43 -5.94 5.00 15.71
C PRO A 43 -6.39 5.97 14.61
N ALA A 44 -7.46 6.72 14.89
CA ALA A 44 -7.92 7.80 14.04
C ALA A 44 -6.74 8.73 13.71
N GLU A 45 -6.69 9.20 12.46
CA GLU A 45 -5.61 9.98 11.83
C GLU A 45 -4.48 9.19 11.12
N ALA A 46 -4.83 8.16 10.36
CA ALA A 46 -4.00 7.79 9.20
C ALA A 46 -4.87 7.40 8.02
N THR A 47 -4.90 8.26 7.00
CA THR A 47 -5.36 7.88 5.66
C THR A 47 -4.56 6.63 5.24
N PRO A 48 -5.19 5.57 4.70
CA PRO A 48 -4.45 4.40 4.21
C PRO A 48 -3.37 4.88 3.23
N PRO A 49 -2.07 4.56 3.43
CA PRO A 49 -1.03 5.07 2.56
C PRO A 49 -1.21 4.48 1.17
N ALA A 50 -1.24 5.38 0.18
CA ALA A 50 -1.27 5.03 -1.23
C ALA A 50 -0.11 4.09 -1.60
N PRO A 51 -0.31 3.13 -2.52
CA PRO A 51 0.81 2.35 -3.04
C PRO A 51 1.74 3.30 -3.83
N GLY A 52 3.04 3.32 -3.50
CA GLY A 52 4.05 3.95 -4.37
C GLY A 52 4.87 5.12 -3.81
N SER A 53 5.07 5.24 -2.50
CA SER A 53 6.12 6.16 -1.99
C SER A 53 7.51 5.57 -2.25
N GLY A 54 8.20 6.04 -3.30
CA GLY A 54 9.63 5.76 -3.59
C GLY A 54 10.68 6.10 -2.50
N ALA A 55 10.27 6.33 -1.25
CA ALA A 55 11.19 6.25 -0.11
C ALA A 55 11.29 4.78 0.32
N ALA A 56 12.47 4.34 0.74
CA ALA A 56 12.63 2.98 1.24
C ALA A 56 11.64 2.74 2.38
N GLN A 57 11.15 1.51 2.55
CA GLN A 57 10.19 1.18 3.59
C GLN A 57 10.75 1.51 4.98
N ALA A 58 12.08 1.40 5.15
CA ALA A 58 12.80 1.79 6.35
C ALA A 58 12.76 3.31 6.63
N ASP A 59 12.64 4.16 5.60
CA ASP A 59 12.50 5.62 5.77
C ASP A 59 11.08 6.01 6.23
N ARG A 60 10.08 5.15 5.93
CA ARG A 60 8.67 5.44 6.21
C ARG A 60 8.22 4.99 7.59
N ILE A 61 8.91 4.02 8.17
CA ILE A 61 8.59 3.45 9.46
C ILE A 61 9.84 3.58 10.31
N SER A 62 9.74 4.37 11.38
CA SER A 62 10.86 4.59 12.28
C SER A 62 11.30 3.29 12.96
N ASP A 63 12.60 3.17 13.21
CA ASP A 63 13.18 2.04 13.93
C ASP A 63 12.52 1.83 15.30
N ALA A 64 12.27 2.93 16.02
CA ALA A 64 11.61 2.90 17.33
C ALA A 64 10.21 2.27 17.28
N LEU A 65 9.40 2.62 16.27
CA LEU A 65 8.06 2.05 16.11
C LEU A 65 8.14 0.56 15.73
N LEU A 66 9.09 0.19 14.87
CA LEU A 66 9.29 -1.20 14.49
C LEU A 66 9.70 -2.04 15.71
N ARG A 67 10.62 -1.53 16.54
CA ARG A 67 11.04 -2.17 17.78
C ARG A 67 9.90 -2.33 18.76
N GLU A 68 9.09 -1.29 18.97
CA GLU A 68 7.91 -1.35 19.86
C GLU A 68 6.95 -2.48 19.45
N ARG A 69 6.74 -2.67 18.14
CA ARG A 69 5.71 -3.57 17.62
C ARG A 69 6.18 -4.98 17.30
N THR A 70 7.47 -5.16 17.05
CA THR A 70 8.05 -6.45 16.63
C THR A 70 9.12 -6.97 17.59
N GLY A 71 9.56 -6.14 18.54
CA GLY A 71 10.63 -6.44 19.49
C GLY A 71 12.04 -6.15 18.97
N ARG A 72 12.20 -5.79 17.69
CA ARG A 72 13.51 -5.54 17.06
C ARG A 72 13.46 -4.35 16.09
N GLY A 73 14.59 -3.67 15.98
CA GLY A 73 14.83 -2.62 14.98
C GLY A 73 15.10 -3.18 13.59
N TRP A 74 15.26 -2.29 12.60
CA TRP A 74 15.50 -2.63 11.21
C TRP A 74 16.79 -3.44 11.03
N ASP A 75 17.91 -2.95 11.59
CA ASP A 75 19.21 -3.61 11.44
C ASP A 75 19.22 -5.02 12.07
N GLU A 76 18.60 -5.18 13.23
CA GLU A 76 18.48 -6.49 13.91
C GLU A 76 17.64 -7.47 13.09
N TRP A 77 16.57 -7.02 12.43
CA TRP A 77 15.80 -7.86 11.52
C TRP A 77 16.59 -8.22 10.27
N PHE A 78 17.34 -7.27 9.72
CA PHE A 78 18.12 -7.50 8.50
C PHE A 78 19.23 -8.52 8.74
N VAL A 79 19.95 -8.43 9.86
CA VAL A 79 20.95 -9.43 10.26
C VAL A 79 20.32 -10.83 10.34
N LEU A 80 19.18 -10.97 11.03
CA LEU A 80 18.50 -12.28 11.15
C LEU A 80 18.03 -12.83 9.80
N LEU A 81 17.58 -11.95 8.90
CA LEU A 81 17.13 -12.34 7.57
C LEU A 81 18.30 -12.73 6.66
N ASP A 82 19.43 -12.03 6.74
CA ASP A 82 20.67 -12.39 6.04
C ASP A 82 21.19 -13.76 6.53
N GLU A 83 21.27 -13.96 7.85
CA GLU A 83 21.70 -15.22 8.47
C GLU A 83 20.81 -16.40 8.07
N TRP A 84 19.50 -16.17 7.96
CA TRP A 84 18.54 -17.18 7.49
C TRP A 84 18.60 -17.43 5.98
N GLY A 85 19.32 -16.58 5.23
CA GLY A 85 19.45 -16.67 3.78
C GLY A 85 18.23 -16.17 3.02
N ALA A 86 17.54 -15.15 3.54
CA ALA A 86 16.30 -14.60 2.94
C ALA A 86 16.48 -14.10 1.50
N VAL A 87 17.71 -13.79 1.08
CA VAL A 87 18.04 -13.43 -0.32
C VAL A 87 17.62 -14.50 -1.33
N GLN A 88 17.70 -15.78 -0.95
CA GLN A 88 17.37 -16.91 -1.80
C GLN A 88 15.92 -17.38 -1.63
N ARG A 89 15.09 -16.60 -0.94
CA ARG A 89 13.73 -16.98 -0.56
C ARG A 89 12.72 -16.03 -1.18
N THR A 90 11.53 -16.55 -1.41
CA THR A 90 10.42 -15.73 -1.89
C THR A 90 9.89 -14.84 -0.77
N HIS A 91 9.31 -13.69 -1.16
CA HIS A 91 8.59 -12.79 -0.26
C HIS A 91 7.68 -13.54 0.75
N THR A 92 6.88 -14.47 0.23
CA THR A 92 5.91 -15.24 1.03
C THR A 92 6.60 -16.14 2.04
N GLU A 93 7.73 -16.74 1.68
CA GLU A 93 8.52 -17.57 2.59
C GLU A 93 9.14 -16.73 3.70
N THR A 94 9.68 -15.56 3.36
CA THR A 94 10.26 -14.62 4.33
C THR A 94 9.21 -14.09 5.31
N ALA A 95 8.07 -13.58 4.81
CA ALA A 95 6.99 -13.10 5.67
C ALA A 95 6.42 -14.24 6.55
N ARG A 96 6.28 -15.45 6.00
CA ARG A 96 5.83 -16.62 6.77
C ARG A 96 6.83 -16.96 7.87
N TRP A 97 8.12 -16.95 7.59
CA TRP A 97 9.16 -17.26 8.57
C TRP A 97 9.16 -16.25 9.72
N LEU A 98 9.00 -14.96 9.44
CA LEU A 98 8.87 -13.92 10.46
C LEU A 98 7.65 -14.16 11.37
N VAL A 99 6.51 -14.58 10.80
CA VAL A 99 5.31 -14.92 11.59
C VAL A 99 5.52 -16.19 12.41
N THR A 100 6.04 -17.25 11.81
CA THR A 100 6.05 -18.58 12.44
C THR A 100 7.21 -18.77 13.42
N ALA A 101 8.41 -18.33 13.05
CA ALA A 101 9.63 -18.50 13.84
C ALA A 101 9.84 -17.35 14.83
N HIS A 102 9.43 -16.13 14.47
CA HIS A 102 9.69 -14.93 15.27
C HIS A 102 8.43 -14.24 15.84
N GLU A 103 7.24 -14.80 15.58
CA GLU A 103 5.97 -14.30 16.13
C GLU A 103 5.67 -12.83 15.77
N VAL A 104 6.26 -12.37 14.66
CA VAL A 104 6.01 -11.01 14.15
C VAL A 104 4.56 -10.95 13.66
N PRO A 105 3.76 -9.94 14.06
CA PRO A 105 2.39 -9.84 13.58
C PRO A 105 2.35 -9.68 12.06
N GLY A 106 1.33 -10.26 11.40
CA GLY A 106 1.33 -10.47 9.94
C GLY A 106 1.60 -9.22 9.09
N TRP A 107 1.01 -8.07 9.45
CA TRP A 107 1.27 -6.81 8.74
C TRP A 107 2.73 -6.31 8.93
N TRP A 108 3.28 -6.48 10.13
CA TRP A 108 4.69 -6.13 10.41
C TRP A 108 5.66 -7.10 9.73
N ALA A 109 5.31 -8.37 9.59
CA ALA A 109 6.13 -9.34 8.86
C ALA A 109 6.25 -8.94 7.37
N GLN A 110 5.17 -8.48 6.75
CA GLN A 110 5.20 -7.93 5.40
C GLN A 110 6.06 -6.66 5.33
N THR A 111 5.89 -5.75 6.29
CA THR A 111 6.69 -4.52 6.40
C THR A 111 8.19 -4.80 6.44
N VAL A 112 8.61 -5.69 7.34
CA VAL A 112 10.02 -6.08 7.51
C VAL A 112 10.54 -6.75 6.23
N THR A 113 9.75 -7.64 5.63
CA THR A 113 10.11 -8.31 4.36
C THR A 113 10.33 -7.30 3.23
N VAL A 114 9.42 -6.32 3.05
CA VAL A 114 9.55 -5.30 2.01
C VAL A 114 10.76 -4.41 2.25
N GLY A 115 11.02 -3.99 3.50
CA GLY A 115 12.19 -3.19 3.82
C GLY A 115 13.50 -3.93 3.57
N TYR A 116 13.55 -5.22 3.92
CA TYR A 116 14.71 -6.07 3.68
C TYR A 116 14.98 -6.28 2.18
N GLU A 117 13.94 -6.59 1.39
CA GLU A 117 14.06 -6.73 -0.07
C GLU A 117 14.60 -5.45 -0.73
N GLN A 118 14.16 -4.28 -0.24
CA GLN A 118 14.66 -2.98 -0.71
C GLN A 118 16.10 -2.72 -0.30
N ALA A 119 16.45 -3.00 0.96
CA ALA A 119 17.80 -2.78 1.48
C ALA A 119 18.86 -3.70 0.85
N ARG A 120 18.46 -4.85 0.30
CA ARG A 120 19.35 -5.80 -0.39
C ARG A 120 19.28 -5.70 -1.93
N GLY A 121 18.57 -4.71 -2.46
CA GLY A 121 18.45 -4.50 -3.91
C GLY A 121 17.69 -5.60 -4.64
N LEU A 122 17.02 -6.51 -3.91
CA LEU A 122 16.19 -7.58 -4.47
C LEU A 122 14.88 -7.04 -5.04
N ARG A 123 14.51 -5.83 -4.61
CA ARG A 123 13.36 -5.09 -5.09
C ARG A 123 13.64 -3.60 -4.99
N ALA A 124 13.51 -2.87 -6.08
CA ALA A 124 13.57 -1.42 -5.98
C ALA A 124 12.19 -0.82 -5.59
N PRO A 125 12.15 0.33 -4.89
CA PRO A 125 10.89 0.96 -4.48
C PRO A 125 9.96 1.22 -5.68
N GLY A 126 8.78 0.58 -5.70
CA GLY A 126 7.80 0.70 -6.80
C GLY A 126 7.82 -0.44 -7.83
N GLN A 127 8.75 -1.39 -7.71
CA GLN A 127 8.81 -2.56 -8.59
C GLN A 127 7.76 -3.62 -8.21
N ARG A 128 7.03 -4.15 -9.19
CA ARG A 128 6.07 -5.27 -9.05
C ARG A 128 6.78 -6.62 -9.23
N ARG A 129 6.12 -7.70 -8.79
CA ARG A 129 6.60 -9.09 -8.84
C ARG A 129 6.89 -9.62 -10.26
N GLY A 130 6.63 -8.84 -11.31
CA GLY A 130 6.90 -9.18 -12.72
C GLY A 130 7.94 -8.29 -13.39
N GLY A 131 8.76 -7.55 -12.63
CA GLY A 131 9.82 -6.67 -13.15
C GLY A 131 9.34 -5.30 -13.64
N GLY A 132 8.04 -5.15 -13.91
CA GLY A 132 7.44 -3.85 -14.24
C GLY A 132 7.32 -2.91 -13.04
N TRP A 133 7.27 -1.62 -13.31
CA TRP A 133 7.20 -0.57 -12.32
C TRP A 133 5.83 0.12 -12.34
N GLU A 134 5.45 0.68 -11.19
CA GLU A 134 4.25 1.51 -11.06
C GLU A 134 4.59 2.77 -10.30
N ALA A 135 3.98 3.88 -10.72
CA ALA A 135 4.08 5.16 -10.05
C ALA A 135 2.70 5.77 -9.89
N GLY A 136 2.50 6.59 -8.88
CA GLY A 136 1.18 7.10 -8.61
C GLY A 136 1.16 8.10 -7.49
N GLY A 137 -0.04 8.61 -7.24
CA GLY A 137 -0.29 9.57 -6.18
C GLY A 137 -1.71 9.43 -5.66
N SER A 138 -1.93 9.93 -4.45
CA SER A 138 -3.26 10.06 -3.89
C SER A 138 -3.45 11.46 -3.32
N ARG A 139 -4.67 11.98 -3.42
CA ARG A 139 -5.03 13.28 -2.88
C ARG A 139 -6.47 13.28 -2.40
N THR A 140 -6.71 13.89 -1.25
CA THR A 140 -8.06 14.23 -0.78
C THR A 140 -8.40 15.65 -1.20
N VAL A 141 -9.58 15.80 -1.78
CA VAL A 141 -10.13 17.06 -2.31
C VAL A 141 -11.48 17.31 -1.63
N ALA A 142 -11.74 18.55 -1.26
CA ALA A 142 -12.97 18.99 -0.62
C ALA A 142 -14.08 19.25 -1.66
N VAL A 143 -14.39 18.22 -2.45
CA VAL A 143 -15.57 18.18 -3.31
C VAL A 143 -16.25 16.80 -3.22
N PRO A 144 -17.54 16.68 -3.57
CA PRO A 144 -18.20 15.38 -3.68
C PRO A 144 -17.49 14.46 -4.69
N VAL A 145 -17.59 13.14 -4.48
CA VAL A 145 -16.88 12.14 -5.31
C VAL A 145 -17.25 12.23 -6.79
N ASP A 146 -18.50 12.58 -7.09
CA ASP A 146 -18.99 12.79 -8.45
C ASP A 146 -18.27 13.92 -9.17
N ARG A 147 -18.02 15.04 -8.46
CA ARG A 147 -17.30 16.18 -9.03
C ARG A 147 -15.82 15.84 -9.27
N LEU A 148 -15.23 15.07 -8.36
CA LEU A 148 -13.86 14.58 -8.50
C LEU A 148 -13.73 13.60 -9.67
N PHE A 149 -14.72 12.72 -9.87
CA PHE A 149 -14.79 11.81 -11.01
C PHE A 149 -14.92 12.58 -12.34
N GLU A 150 -15.80 13.58 -12.39
CA GLU A 150 -15.99 14.44 -13.56
C GLU A 150 -14.69 15.12 -14.00
N ALA A 151 -13.82 15.52 -13.06
CA ALA A 151 -12.51 16.10 -13.38
C ALA A 151 -11.58 15.17 -14.15
N PHE A 152 -11.86 13.86 -14.17
CA PHE A 152 -11.16 12.87 -15.00
C PHE A 152 -11.96 12.50 -16.24
N SER A 153 -13.28 12.34 -16.16
CA SER A 153 -14.08 11.89 -17.31
C SER A 153 -14.34 12.99 -18.32
N ASP A 154 -14.61 14.23 -17.87
CA ASP A 154 -14.85 15.37 -18.73
C ASP A 154 -13.54 15.89 -19.32
N GLU A 155 -13.47 15.95 -20.64
CA GLU A 155 -12.24 16.34 -21.34
C GLU A 155 -11.88 17.81 -21.14
N GLY A 156 -12.87 18.71 -21.15
CA GLY A 156 -12.65 20.14 -20.97
C GLY A 156 -12.07 20.44 -19.58
N LEU A 157 -12.66 19.86 -18.54
CA LEU A 157 -12.18 19.99 -17.17
C LEU A 157 -10.82 19.29 -16.97
N ARG A 158 -10.63 18.11 -17.55
CA ARG A 158 -9.36 17.37 -17.48
C ARG A 158 -8.19 18.17 -18.05
N ARG A 159 -8.35 18.80 -19.21
CA ARG A 159 -7.30 19.60 -19.86
C ARG A 159 -6.84 20.80 -19.02
N ARG A 160 -7.65 21.29 -18.07
CA ARG A 160 -7.31 22.43 -17.21
C ARG A 160 -6.23 22.11 -16.16
N TRP A 161 -6.13 20.86 -15.71
CA TRP A 161 -5.15 20.46 -14.69
C TRP A 161 -4.16 19.40 -15.18
N LEU A 162 -4.54 18.64 -16.20
CA LEU A 162 -3.71 17.67 -16.91
C LEU A 162 -3.54 18.11 -18.38
N PRO A 163 -2.88 19.26 -18.64
CA PRO A 163 -2.59 19.71 -20.00
C PRO A 163 -1.55 18.79 -20.66
N ASP A 164 -1.48 18.84 -21.99
CA ASP A 164 -0.39 18.25 -22.78
C ASP A 164 -0.26 16.71 -22.71
N VAL A 165 -1.32 16.02 -22.28
CA VAL A 165 -1.40 14.57 -22.30
C VAL A 165 -2.64 14.12 -23.05
N ALA A 166 -2.42 13.43 -24.17
CA ALA A 166 -3.46 12.64 -24.81
C ALA A 166 -3.66 11.34 -24.03
N ILE A 167 -4.90 11.06 -23.65
CA ILE A 167 -5.29 9.80 -23.04
C ILE A 167 -6.45 9.19 -23.81
N ARG A 168 -6.42 7.87 -23.99
CA ARG A 168 -7.54 7.14 -24.58
C ARG A 168 -8.31 6.43 -23.49
N VAL A 169 -9.52 6.90 -23.19
CA VAL A 169 -10.36 6.29 -22.15
C VAL A 169 -10.75 4.87 -22.56
N ARG A 170 -10.45 3.88 -21.70
CA ARG A 170 -10.88 2.49 -21.89
C ARG A 170 -12.20 2.20 -21.20
N THR A 171 -12.31 2.62 -19.94
CA THR A 171 -13.47 2.34 -19.11
C THR A 171 -13.60 3.41 -18.04
N ALA A 172 -14.81 3.92 -17.87
CA ALA A 172 -15.15 4.86 -16.81
C ALA A 172 -16.42 4.36 -16.13
N THR A 173 -16.32 3.98 -14.85
CA THR A 173 -17.45 3.51 -14.03
C THR A 173 -17.70 4.55 -12.96
N ARG A 174 -18.66 5.45 -13.20
CA ARG A 174 -19.01 6.52 -12.28
C ARG A 174 -19.55 5.97 -10.96
N PRO A 175 -19.20 6.54 -9.80
CA PRO A 175 -18.06 7.46 -9.56
C PRO A 175 -16.78 6.72 -9.17
N LYS A 176 -16.73 5.38 -9.27
CA LYS A 176 -15.73 4.51 -8.61
C LYS A 176 -14.37 4.45 -9.29
N THR A 177 -14.33 4.29 -10.61
CA THR A 177 -13.07 3.98 -11.33
C THR A 177 -12.99 4.61 -12.70
N PHE A 178 -11.79 5.02 -13.09
CA PHE A 178 -11.47 5.51 -14.43
C PHE A 178 -10.18 4.86 -14.93
N ARG A 179 -10.18 4.33 -16.15
CA ARG A 179 -9.02 3.69 -16.78
C ARG A 179 -8.80 4.26 -18.17
N ALA A 180 -7.56 4.65 -18.46
CA ALA A 180 -7.18 5.16 -19.75
C ALA A 180 -5.79 4.68 -20.16
N ASP A 181 -5.61 4.47 -21.46
CA ASP A 181 -4.27 4.35 -22.05
C ASP A 181 -3.61 5.73 -22.07
N TRP A 182 -2.32 5.78 -21.77
CA TRP A 182 -1.54 6.99 -21.81
C TRP A 182 -0.85 7.08 -23.17
N GLU A 183 -1.11 8.13 -23.97
CA GLU A 183 -0.39 8.25 -25.24
C GLU A 183 1.08 8.59 -25.00
N GLY A 184 1.96 8.02 -25.83
CA GLY A 184 3.41 8.11 -25.69
C GLY A 184 4.10 6.82 -25.24
N GLY A 185 3.37 5.71 -25.03
CA GLY A 185 3.96 4.41 -24.71
C GLY A 185 2.94 3.32 -24.39
N PRO A 186 3.38 2.12 -23.97
CA PRO A 186 2.48 1.01 -23.61
C PRO A 186 1.82 1.19 -22.23
N THR A 187 1.97 2.37 -21.62
CA THR A 187 1.61 2.65 -20.24
C THR A 187 0.14 3.03 -20.12
N ARG A 188 -0.40 2.92 -18.90
CA ARG A 188 -1.81 3.19 -18.65
C ARG A 188 -2.02 3.73 -17.26
N ILE A 189 -3.13 4.43 -17.08
CA ILE A 189 -3.57 4.92 -15.78
C ILE A 189 -4.80 4.17 -15.29
N VAL A 190 -4.78 3.82 -14.02
CA VAL A 190 -5.90 3.29 -13.26
C VAL A 190 -6.17 4.25 -12.11
N VAL A 191 -7.37 4.83 -12.12
CA VAL A 191 -7.78 5.82 -11.14
C VAL A 191 -8.95 5.25 -10.33
N GLY A 192 -8.82 5.32 -9.01
CA GLY A 192 -9.87 4.99 -8.07
C GLY A 192 -10.31 6.23 -7.30
N PHE A 193 -11.62 6.30 -7.01
CA PHE A 193 -12.21 7.37 -6.23
C PHE A 193 -12.95 6.79 -5.03
N ALA A 194 -12.81 7.41 -3.87
CA ALA A 194 -13.49 7.02 -2.66
C ALA A 194 -14.12 8.25 -1.97
N PRO A 195 -15.43 8.23 -1.68
CA PRO A 195 -16.04 9.30 -0.90
C PRO A 195 -15.47 9.32 0.52
N LYS A 196 -15.39 10.52 1.10
CA LYS A 196 -14.98 10.80 2.48
C LYS A 196 -16.04 11.71 3.13
N GLY A 197 -17.29 11.24 3.10
CA GLY A 197 -18.48 12.03 3.39
C GLY A 197 -19.01 12.73 2.14
N ASP A 198 -19.99 13.61 2.33
CA ASP A 198 -20.73 14.22 1.22
C ASP A 198 -19.95 15.34 0.51
N THR A 199 -19.00 15.97 1.20
CA THR A 199 -18.27 17.15 0.74
C THR A 199 -16.80 16.88 0.43
N LYS A 200 -16.32 15.66 0.61
CA LYS A 200 -14.90 15.31 0.39
C LYS A 200 -14.77 13.97 -0.30
N ALA A 201 -13.73 13.84 -1.11
CA ALA A 201 -13.38 12.58 -1.74
C ALA A 201 -11.86 12.43 -1.89
N THR A 202 -11.39 11.19 -1.88
CA THR A 202 -10.00 10.84 -2.16
C THR A 202 -9.91 10.24 -3.56
N VAL A 203 -8.94 10.72 -4.35
CA VAL A 203 -8.52 10.10 -5.60
C VAL A 203 -7.19 9.39 -5.42
N THR A 204 -7.04 8.23 -6.05
CA THR A 204 -5.77 7.49 -6.14
C THR A 204 -5.52 7.17 -7.61
N VAL A 205 -4.38 7.61 -8.13
CA VAL A 205 -3.91 7.34 -9.49
C VAL A 205 -2.75 6.36 -9.43
N VAL A 206 -2.82 5.29 -10.21
CA VAL A 206 -1.73 4.35 -10.46
C VAL A 206 -1.42 4.36 -11.96
N HIS A 207 -0.18 4.67 -12.30
CA HIS A 207 0.38 4.60 -13.63
C HIS A 207 1.18 3.30 -13.73
N GLU A 208 0.69 2.38 -14.55
CA GLU A 208 1.20 1.02 -14.65
C GLU A 208 2.03 0.80 -15.92
N LYS A 209 2.75 -0.33 -15.93
CA LYS A 209 3.61 -0.81 -17.03
C LYS A 209 4.82 0.08 -17.31
N LEU A 210 5.37 0.68 -16.27
CA LEU A 210 6.60 1.45 -16.38
C LEU A 210 7.79 0.50 -16.52
N THR A 211 8.77 0.90 -17.32
CA THR A 211 9.90 0.05 -17.72
C THR A 211 11.06 0.09 -16.74
N ASP A 212 11.21 1.19 -15.99
CA ASP A 212 12.36 1.43 -15.13
C ASP A 212 12.03 2.35 -13.94
N ALA A 213 12.98 2.41 -13.01
CA ALA A 213 12.87 3.14 -11.74
C ALA A 213 12.82 4.66 -11.91
N GLU A 214 13.59 5.17 -12.86
CA GLU A 214 13.75 6.60 -13.11
C GLU A 214 12.45 7.18 -13.66
N GLN A 215 11.84 6.49 -14.62
CA GLN A 215 10.52 6.78 -15.14
C GLN A 215 9.47 6.74 -14.03
N ALA A 216 9.54 5.76 -13.12
CA ALA A 216 8.62 5.70 -11.98
C ALA A 216 8.80 6.88 -11.01
N ALA A 217 10.02 7.29 -10.71
CA ALA A 217 10.31 8.44 -9.87
C ALA A 217 9.84 9.75 -10.51
N ALA A 218 10.10 9.95 -11.79
CA ALA A 218 9.64 11.11 -12.55
C ALA A 218 8.11 11.19 -12.60
N LEU A 219 7.44 10.09 -12.91
CA LEU A 219 5.97 10.03 -12.93
C LEU A 219 5.35 10.24 -11.55
N LYS A 220 6.02 9.80 -10.48
CA LYS A 220 5.56 10.07 -9.12
C LYS A 220 5.60 11.56 -8.80
N ALA A 221 6.69 12.25 -9.15
CA ALA A 221 6.80 13.70 -8.96
C ALA A 221 5.73 14.44 -9.79
N TYR A 222 5.57 14.03 -11.06
CA TYR A 222 4.53 14.53 -11.96
C TYR A 222 3.13 14.38 -11.37
N TRP A 223 2.75 13.18 -10.92
CA TRP A 223 1.42 12.94 -10.35
C TRP A 223 1.16 13.75 -9.08
N ARG A 224 2.17 13.93 -8.22
CA ARG A 224 2.06 14.77 -7.04
C ARG A 224 1.69 16.21 -7.42
N GLU A 225 2.37 16.77 -8.41
CA GLU A 225 2.11 18.13 -8.90
C GLU A 225 0.75 18.25 -9.58
N ARG A 226 0.41 17.31 -10.48
CA ARG A 226 -0.87 17.34 -11.19
C ARG A 226 -2.06 17.18 -10.24
N LEU A 227 -1.98 16.29 -9.25
CA LEU A 227 -3.03 16.13 -8.25
C LEU A 227 -3.14 17.33 -7.30
N ALA A 228 -2.04 18.08 -7.07
CA ALA A 228 -2.10 19.34 -6.35
C ALA A 228 -2.82 20.42 -7.17
N ALA A 229 -2.51 20.54 -8.46
CA ALA A 229 -3.21 21.44 -9.38
C ALA A 229 -4.71 21.09 -9.49
N LEU A 230 -5.06 19.81 -9.56
CA LEU A 230 -6.45 19.34 -9.51
C LEU A 230 -7.17 19.81 -8.25
N LYS A 231 -6.55 19.61 -7.08
CA LYS A 231 -7.12 20.05 -5.80
C LYS A 231 -7.38 21.56 -5.81
N GLN A 232 -6.39 22.36 -6.20
CA GLN A 232 -6.52 23.81 -6.29
C GLN A 232 -7.62 24.24 -7.26
N LEU A 233 -7.73 23.59 -8.42
CA LEU A 233 -8.74 23.88 -9.43
C LEU A 233 -10.17 23.63 -8.91
N LEU A 234 -10.37 22.52 -8.21
CA LEU A 234 -11.70 22.12 -7.74
C LEU A 234 -12.14 22.89 -6.50
N GLU A 235 -11.22 23.21 -5.59
CA GLU A 235 -11.53 23.94 -4.35
C GLU A 235 -11.63 25.45 -4.55
N SER A 236 -10.85 26.02 -5.49
CA SER A 236 -10.96 27.45 -5.81
C SER A 236 -12.26 27.80 -6.54
N GLY A 237 -12.87 26.85 -7.24
CA GLY A 237 -14.17 27.01 -7.90
C GLY A 237 -15.38 26.99 -6.96
N GLU A 238 -15.22 26.53 -5.71
CA GLU A 238 -16.27 26.55 -4.68
C GLU A 238 -16.21 27.81 -3.80
N ALA A 239 -15.05 28.47 -3.68
CA ALA A 239 -14.89 29.69 -2.88
C ALA A 239 -15.58 30.94 -3.47
N GLY A 240 -16.28 30.81 -4.61
CA GLY A 240 -16.94 31.89 -5.33
C GLY A 240 -18.42 31.68 -5.61
N ARG A 241 -19.11 30.81 -4.86
CA ARG A 241 -20.58 30.67 -4.93
C ARG A 241 -21.23 30.86 -3.58
#